data_AF-A0A2H0DIB9-F1
#
_entry.id   AF-A0A2H0DIB9-F1
#
_cell.length_a   1.000
_cell.length_b   1.000
_cell.length_c   1.000
_cell.angle_alpha   90.00
_cell.angle_beta   90.00
_cell.angle_gamma   90.00
#
_symmetry.space_group_name_H-M   'P 1'
#
loop_
_entity.id
_entity.type
_entity.pdbx_description
1 polymer ?
#
loop_
_entity_poly.entity_id
_entity_poly.type
_entity_poly.pdbx_seq_one_letter_code
_entity_poly.pdbx_strand_id
1 'polypeptide(L)'
;MRTRPKHPPRLVPRLALARPRAQRDLHGFGDRLFHGEFRAPQDAGAVPHPETAPGDHPLAQGLTGSLLALALLSAGCSPTEPAGQAPPSQQMEGFTMTRTSGGEKVWELSSPRARLRLEGGAVIEKPEIRFFSKGVHATTANADSGVVEAGSNDVRLEGSVVIVAIKEKTRLSTDRLDYSSKDERFRTEDVVLIERPDARVRGRGLVADAALSDITIREQETLLR
;
A
#
# COMPACT_ATOMS: atom_id res chain seq x y z
N MET A 1 73.11 -28.86 -10.41
CA MET A 1 71.90 -29.26 -11.17
C MET A 1 70.78 -29.51 -10.17
N ARG A 2 69.83 -28.57 -10.03
CA ARG A 2 68.41 -28.66 -10.49
C ARG A 2 67.63 -29.75 -9.72
N THR A 3 66.57 -29.49 -8.95
CA THR A 3 65.57 -28.39 -8.95
C THR A 3 64.79 -28.33 -7.63
N ARG A 4 64.47 -27.10 -7.18
CA ARG A 4 63.47 -26.79 -6.14
C ARG A 4 62.06 -27.25 -6.59
N PRO A 5 61.18 -27.74 -5.69
CA PRO A 5 59.77 -27.83 -5.99
C PRO A 5 59.16 -26.42 -5.96
N LYS A 6 58.71 -25.97 -7.14
CA LYS A 6 57.90 -24.77 -7.35
C LYS A 6 56.49 -25.03 -6.83
N HIS A 7 56.01 -24.15 -5.95
CA HIS A 7 54.57 -23.91 -5.77
C HIS A 7 53.99 -23.33 -7.08
N PRO A 8 52.83 -23.82 -7.56
CA PRO A 8 51.92 -23.02 -8.37
C PRO A 8 50.66 -22.62 -7.56
N PRO A 9 49.93 -21.58 -8.01
CA PRO A 9 49.28 -20.61 -7.14
C PRO A 9 47.85 -21.00 -6.70
N ARG A 10 47.44 -20.38 -5.58
CA ARG A 10 46.04 -20.32 -5.10
C ARG A 10 45.11 -19.89 -6.23
N LEU A 11 44.13 -20.73 -6.55
CA LEU A 11 42.97 -20.38 -7.34
C LEU A 11 42.07 -19.45 -6.52
N VAL A 12 42.17 -18.15 -6.77
CA VAL A 12 41.13 -17.18 -6.40
C VAL A 12 39.93 -17.39 -7.33
N PRO A 13 38.70 -17.56 -6.82
CA PRO A 13 37.53 -17.53 -7.69
C PRO A 13 37.39 -16.14 -8.29
N ARG A 14 37.37 -16.09 -9.63
CA ARG A 14 37.10 -14.91 -10.44
C ARG A 14 35.74 -14.34 -10.08
N LEU A 15 35.74 -13.08 -9.64
CA LEU A 15 34.58 -12.19 -9.66
C LEU A 15 34.01 -12.19 -11.10
N ALA A 16 32.82 -12.75 -11.28
CA ALA A 16 32.07 -12.60 -12.51
C ALA A 16 31.45 -11.19 -12.51
N LEU A 17 32.14 -10.25 -13.15
CA LEU A 17 31.56 -8.97 -13.56
C LEU A 17 30.44 -9.27 -14.58
N ALA A 18 29.19 -9.25 -14.09
CA ALA A 18 28.02 -9.20 -14.96
C ALA A 18 28.06 -7.88 -15.74
N ARG A 19 28.18 -7.97 -17.06
CA ARG A 19 28.09 -6.82 -17.97
C ARG A 19 26.67 -6.25 -17.94
N PRO A 20 26.50 -4.91 -17.99
CA PRO A 20 25.20 -4.29 -18.13
C PRO A 20 24.66 -4.57 -19.53
N ARG A 21 23.50 -5.22 -19.63
CA ARG A 21 22.78 -5.35 -20.90
C ARG A 21 21.86 -4.14 -21.06
N ALA A 22 22.11 -3.43 -22.14
CA ALA A 22 21.50 -2.19 -22.55
C ALA A 22 19.97 -2.22 -22.52
N GLN A 23 19.43 -1.20 -21.86
CA GLN A 23 18.38 -0.29 -22.31
C GLN A 23 17.78 -0.65 -23.68
N ARG A 24 16.52 -1.08 -23.64
CA ARG A 24 15.61 -1.02 -24.78
C ARG A 24 14.37 -0.26 -24.37
N ASP A 25 14.08 0.75 -25.17
CA ASP A 25 12.99 1.69 -25.05
C ASP A 25 11.63 0.98 -24.91
N LEU A 26 10.85 1.44 -23.94
CA LEU A 26 9.40 1.32 -23.95
C LEU A 26 8.81 2.71 -23.71
N HIS A 27 8.82 3.51 -24.78
CA HIS A 27 7.79 4.51 -24.98
C HIS A 27 6.45 3.77 -25.16
N GLY A 28 5.43 4.22 -24.43
CA GLY A 28 4.03 3.89 -24.71
C GLY A 28 3.51 2.65 -23.99
N PHE A 29 3.14 2.79 -22.72
CA PHE A 29 2.17 1.90 -22.08
C PHE A 29 1.39 2.61 -20.96
N GLY A 30 1.02 3.87 -21.20
CA GLY A 30 -0.06 4.52 -20.46
C GLY A 30 -1.35 4.27 -21.23
N ASP A 31 -2.10 3.25 -20.82
CA ASP A 31 -3.54 3.01 -21.10
C ASP A 31 -3.81 1.50 -21.08
N ARG A 32 -3.96 0.89 -19.89
CA ARG A 32 -4.67 -0.39 -19.61
C ARG A 32 -4.41 -0.95 -18.20
N LEU A 33 -4.73 -0.20 -17.14
CA LEU A 33 -4.50 -0.67 -15.76
C LEU A 33 -5.74 -1.15 -14.99
N PHE A 34 -6.91 -1.27 -15.62
CA PHE A 34 -8.11 -1.78 -14.95
C PHE A 34 -8.88 -2.75 -15.85
N HIS A 35 -8.41 -4.00 -15.92
CA HIS A 35 -9.20 -5.15 -16.39
C HIS A 35 -9.30 -6.19 -15.27
N GLY A 36 -9.73 -5.75 -14.09
CA GLY A 36 -10.32 -6.64 -13.10
C GLY A 36 -11.80 -6.82 -13.42
N GLU A 37 -12.29 -8.05 -13.51
CA GLU A 37 -13.72 -8.32 -13.56
C GLU A 37 -14.35 -7.85 -12.24
N PHE A 38 -14.98 -6.67 -12.29
CA PHE A 38 -15.79 -6.14 -11.20
C PHE A 38 -17.08 -6.95 -11.11
N ARG A 39 -17.18 -7.83 -10.11
CA ARG A 39 -18.46 -8.42 -9.73
C ARG A 39 -19.03 -7.63 -8.55
N ALA A 40 -20.00 -6.76 -8.84
CA ALA A 40 -20.75 -6.05 -7.80
C ALA A 40 -21.65 -7.03 -7.00
N PRO A 41 -21.85 -6.81 -5.69
CA PRO A 41 -22.88 -7.50 -4.92
C PRO A 41 -24.28 -7.08 -5.41
N GLN A 42 -25.19 -8.03 -5.63
CA GLN A 42 -26.52 -7.76 -6.18
C GLN A 42 -27.59 -7.35 -5.15
N ASP A 43 -27.26 -7.20 -3.86
CA ASP A 43 -28.26 -6.99 -2.81
C ASP A 43 -27.97 -5.78 -1.92
N ALA A 44 -28.05 -4.58 -2.48
CA ALA A 44 -28.17 -3.35 -1.69
C ALA A 44 -29.46 -2.62 -2.09
N GLY A 45 -30.47 -2.76 -1.24
CA GLY A 45 -31.77 -2.13 -1.40
C GLY A 45 -31.68 -0.60 -1.52
N ALA A 46 -32.55 -0.05 -2.37
CA ALA A 46 -32.66 1.37 -2.65
C ALA A 46 -32.95 2.18 -1.36
N VAL A 47 -32.09 3.17 -1.09
CA VAL A 47 -32.35 4.21 -0.09
C VAL A 47 -33.14 5.33 -0.78
N PRO A 48 -34.34 5.74 -0.29
CA PRO A 48 -35.09 6.83 -0.90
C PRO A 48 -34.44 8.20 -0.60
N HIS A 49 -34.44 9.07 -1.61
CA HIS A 49 -34.07 10.48 -1.51
C HIS A 49 -35.10 11.28 -0.71
N PRO A 50 -34.70 12.32 0.07
CA PRO A 50 -35.64 13.26 0.63
C PRO A 50 -36.14 14.27 -0.42
N GLU A 51 -37.46 14.39 -0.46
CA GLU A 51 -38.29 15.30 -1.26
C GLU A 51 -38.07 16.76 -0.85
N THR A 52 -37.69 17.61 -1.80
CA THR A 52 -37.53 19.06 -1.62
C THR A 52 -38.90 19.74 -1.74
N ALA A 53 -39.39 20.32 -0.65
CA ALA A 53 -40.59 21.16 -0.66
C ALA A 53 -40.27 22.59 -1.16
N PRO A 54 -41.10 23.21 -2.01
CA PRO A 54 -40.97 24.62 -2.39
C PRO A 54 -41.68 25.52 -1.37
N GLY A 55 -40.94 26.47 -0.80
CA GLY A 55 -41.49 27.53 0.04
C GLY A 55 -41.63 28.83 -0.74
N ASP A 56 -42.86 29.34 -0.78
CA ASP A 56 -43.30 30.54 -1.47
C ASP A 56 -42.65 31.86 -0.98
N HIS A 57 -42.45 32.76 -1.94
CA HIS A 57 -42.10 34.17 -1.74
C HIS A 57 -43.24 34.98 -1.11
N PRO A 58 -42.91 36.06 -0.37
CA PRO A 58 -43.70 37.28 -0.47
C PRO A 58 -42.90 38.48 -0.96
N LEU A 59 -43.48 39.14 -1.96
CA LEU A 59 -43.12 40.47 -2.46
C LEU A 59 -43.54 41.54 -1.45
N ALA A 60 -42.67 42.51 -1.16
CA ALA A 60 -43.05 43.78 -0.56
C ALA A 60 -42.33 44.93 -1.28
N GLN A 61 -43.14 45.91 -1.68
CA GLN A 61 -42.81 47.06 -2.51
C GLN A 61 -42.30 48.25 -1.65
N GLY A 62 -41.52 49.14 -2.26
CA GLY A 62 -41.20 50.46 -1.69
C GLY A 62 -40.48 51.36 -2.69
N LEU A 63 -41.14 52.47 -3.04
CA LEU A 63 -40.82 53.49 -4.04
C LEU A 63 -39.80 54.54 -3.55
N THR A 64 -39.38 55.42 -4.49
CA THR A 64 -38.71 56.75 -4.35
C THR A 64 -37.21 56.73 -4.02
N GLY A 65 -36.30 57.50 -4.62
CA GLY A 65 -36.34 58.59 -5.60
C GLY A 65 -35.14 59.53 -5.36
N SER A 66 -34.23 59.63 -6.33
CA SER A 66 -33.29 60.73 -6.64
C SER A 66 -32.26 61.33 -5.64
N LEU A 67 -31.00 61.29 -6.11
CA LEU A 67 -29.96 62.35 -6.16
C LEU A 67 -29.13 62.78 -4.93
N LEU A 68 -27.80 62.65 -5.14
CA LEU A 68 -26.68 63.51 -4.70
C LEU A 68 -26.03 63.22 -3.33
N ALA A 69 -24.84 62.60 -3.34
CA ALA A 69 -23.58 63.17 -2.81
C ALA A 69 -22.47 62.13 -2.62
N LEU A 70 -21.38 62.36 -3.35
CA LEU A 70 -19.96 62.03 -3.11
C LEU A 70 -19.58 61.43 -1.73
N ALA A 71 -19.10 60.18 -1.73
CA ALA A 71 -18.15 59.67 -0.74
C ALA A 71 -17.26 58.57 -1.36
N LEU A 72 -16.04 58.95 -1.72
CA LEU A 72 -14.94 58.05 -2.03
C LEU A 72 -14.53 57.29 -0.75
N LEU A 73 -14.99 56.05 -0.63
CA LEU A 73 -14.45 55.06 0.29
C LEU A 73 -14.20 53.81 -0.53
N SER A 74 -12.98 53.70 -1.08
CA SER A 74 -12.42 52.45 -1.55
C SER A 74 -12.27 51.52 -0.34
N ALA A 75 -13.37 50.87 0.04
CA ALA A 75 -13.32 49.63 0.77
C ALA A 75 -12.64 48.63 -0.17
N GLY A 76 -11.31 48.50 -0.03
CA GLY A 76 -10.59 47.39 -0.61
C GLY A 76 -11.18 46.12 -0.02
N CYS A 77 -12.08 45.48 -0.75
CA CYS A 77 -12.39 44.09 -0.54
C CYS A 77 -11.09 43.33 -0.77
N SER A 78 -10.36 43.04 0.31
CA SER A 78 -9.39 41.97 0.29
C SER A 78 -10.14 40.73 -0.20
N PRO A 79 -9.70 40.07 -1.28
CA PRO A 79 -10.21 38.76 -1.61
C PRO A 79 -9.95 37.90 -0.38
N THR A 80 -11.00 37.55 0.33
CA THR A 80 -10.94 36.47 1.31
C THR A 80 -10.77 35.24 0.45
N GLU A 81 -9.53 34.82 0.23
CA GLU A 81 -9.23 33.54 -0.39
C GLU A 81 -10.03 32.49 0.39
N PRO A 82 -11.02 31.82 -0.23
CA PRO A 82 -11.73 30.76 0.46
C PRO A 82 -10.67 29.74 0.86
N ALA A 83 -10.59 29.48 2.18
CA ALA A 83 -9.73 28.47 2.75
C ALA A 83 -9.83 27.22 1.88
N GLY A 84 -8.69 26.83 1.31
CA GLY A 84 -8.60 25.87 0.22
C GLY A 84 -9.52 24.68 0.43
N GLN A 85 -10.43 24.48 -0.51
CA GLN A 85 -11.11 23.20 -0.63
C GLN A 85 -10.03 22.14 -0.72
N ALA A 86 -10.02 21.22 0.26
CA ALA A 86 -9.16 20.05 0.19
C ALA A 86 -9.36 19.41 -1.20
N PRO A 87 -8.27 19.02 -1.88
CA PRO A 87 -8.38 18.44 -3.21
C PRO A 87 -9.38 17.28 -3.18
N PRO A 88 -10.18 17.09 -4.24
CA PRO A 88 -11.19 16.03 -4.27
C PRO A 88 -10.52 14.69 -3.97
N SER A 89 -10.84 14.09 -2.83
CA SER A 89 -10.29 12.79 -2.45
C SER A 89 -11.19 11.70 -3.02
N GLN A 90 -10.70 10.94 -4.00
CA GLN A 90 -11.42 9.78 -4.49
C GLN A 90 -11.29 8.64 -3.47
N GLN A 91 -12.42 8.06 -3.09
CA GLN A 91 -12.51 6.97 -2.12
C GLN A 91 -13.24 5.78 -2.74
N MET A 92 -12.85 4.58 -2.32
CA MET A 92 -13.48 3.31 -2.65
C MET A 92 -13.89 2.63 -1.37
N GLU A 93 -15.06 2.00 -1.36
CA GLU A 93 -15.56 1.21 -0.24
C GLU A 93 -15.65 -0.26 -0.62
N GLY A 94 -15.37 -1.14 0.33
CA GLY A 94 -15.56 -2.60 0.21
C GLY A 94 -14.91 -3.19 -1.04
N PHE A 95 -13.59 -3.06 -1.17
CA PHE A 95 -12.89 -3.48 -2.40
C PHE A 95 -11.99 -4.69 -2.15
N THR A 96 -11.70 -5.40 -3.24
CA THR A 96 -10.71 -6.48 -3.29
C THR A 96 -9.83 -6.28 -4.52
N MET A 97 -8.53 -6.50 -4.35
CA MET A 97 -7.53 -6.41 -5.41
C MET A 97 -6.74 -7.71 -5.44
N THR A 98 -6.55 -8.27 -6.63
CA THR A 98 -5.77 -9.50 -6.82
C THR A 98 -4.59 -9.22 -7.71
N ARG A 99 -3.40 -9.70 -7.31
CA ARG A 99 -2.23 -9.74 -8.17
C ARG A 99 -1.94 -11.16 -8.61
N THR A 100 -1.65 -11.28 -9.90
CA THR A 100 -1.17 -12.52 -10.51
C THR A 100 0.22 -12.33 -11.13
N SER A 101 1.02 -13.39 -11.12
CA SER A 101 2.30 -13.48 -11.82
C SER A 101 2.37 -14.80 -12.57
N GLY A 102 2.64 -14.77 -13.88
CA GLY A 102 2.67 -15.98 -14.70
C GLY A 102 1.34 -16.76 -14.75
N GLY A 103 0.20 -16.09 -14.49
CA GLY A 103 -1.12 -16.73 -14.41
C GLY A 103 -1.47 -17.31 -13.04
N GLU A 104 -0.54 -17.31 -12.08
CA GLU A 104 -0.79 -17.74 -10.71
C GLU A 104 -1.10 -16.54 -9.80
N LYS A 105 -2.03 -16.71 -8.86
CA LYS A 105 -2.31 -15.70 -7.83
C LYS A 105 -1.10 -15.58 -6.90
N VAL A 106 -0.64 -14.36 -6.66
CA VAL A 106 0.47 -14.04 -5.74
C VAL A 106 -0.07 -13.49 -4.43
N TRP A 107 -1.03 -12.56 -4.52
CA TRP A 107 -1.75 -12.09 -3.35
C TRP A 107 -3.15 -11.59 -3.70
N GLU A 108 -4.00 -11.55 -2.68
CA GLU A 108 -5.33 -10.97 -2.70
C GLU A 108 -5.45 -10.04 -1.49
N LEU A 109 -5.79 -8.79 -1.75
CA LEU A 109 -5.94 -7.74 -0.76
C LEU A 109 -7.41 -7.36 -0.67
N SER A 110 -7.95 -7.33 0.54
CA SER A 110 -9.30 -6.83 0.80
C SER A 110 -9.24 -5.75 1.87
N SER A 111 -10.08 -4.73 1.73
CA SER A 111 -10.15 -3.64 2.72
C SER A 111 -11.51 -2.94 2.67
N PRO A 112 -12.02 -2.49 3.83
CA PRO A 112 -13.25 -1.70 3.89
C PRO A 112 -13.17 -0.37 3.13
N ARG A 113 -12.00 0.27 3.08
CA ARG A 113 -11.83 1.60 2.45
C ARG A 113 -10.46 1.77 1.83
N ALA A 114 -10.44 2.36 0.64
CA ALA A 114 -9.25 2.91 0.04
C ALA A 114 -9.43 4.39 -0.31
N ARG A 115 -8.38 5.18 -0.12
CA ARG A 115 -8.29 6.57 -0.56
C ARG A 115 -7.17 6.69 -1.58
N LEU A 116 -7.51 7.06 -2.81
CA LEU A 116 -6.52 7.25 -3.86
C LEU A 116 -5.72 8.51 -3.57
N ARG A 117 -4.44 8.46 -3.90
CA ARG A 117 -3.51 9.58 -3.76
C ARG A 117 -3.26 10.25 -5.11
N LEU A 118 -2.99 11.55 -5.10
CA LEU A 118 -2.76 12.34 -6.32
C LEU A 118 -1.46 11.92 -7.02
N GLU A 119 -0.44 11.58 -6.23
CA GLU A 119 0.85 11.05 -6.67
C GLU A 119 0.79 9.58 -7.14
N GLY A 120 -0.39 8.94 -7.06
CA GLY A 120 -0.61 7.54 -7.38
C GLY A 120 -0.63 6.63 -6.15
N GLY A 121 -1.22 5.45 -6.33
CA GLY A 121 -1.40 4.47 -5.25
C GLY A 121 -2.63 4.76 -4.37
N ALA A 122 -2.73 4.05 -3.26
CA ALA A 122 -3.85 4.17 -2.33
C ALA A 122 -3.43 3.97 -0.87
N VAL A 123 -4.05 4.74 0.02
CA VAL A 123 -4.10 4.42 1.45
C VAL A 123 -5.26 3.48 1.69
N ILE A 124 -5.04 2.40 2.42
CA ILE A 124 -6.05 1.39 2.73
C ILE A 124 -6.26 1.30 4.24
N GLU A 125 -7.50 1.17 4.67
CA GLU A 125 -7.86 1.04 6.10
C GLU A 125 -8.11 -0.43 6.44
N LYS A 126 -7.58 -0.92 7.56
CA LYS A 126 -7.77 -2.31 8.04
C LYS A 126 -7.62 -3.38 6.94
N PRO A 127 -6.49 -3.43 6.23
CA PRO A 127 -6.31 -4.40 5.17
C PRO A 127 -6.17 -5.83 5.70
N GLU A 128 -6.80 -6.78 5.02
CA GLU A 128 -6.47 -8.21 5.07
C GLU A 128 -5.84 -8.59 3.74
N ILE A 129 -4.61 -9.12 3.77
CA ILE A 129 -3.88 -9.56 2.57
C ILE A 129 -3.55 -11.04 2.68
N ARG A 130 -4.01 -11.83 1.72
CA ARG A 130 -3.71 -13.25 1.59
C ARG A 130 -2.60 -13.42 0.58
N PHE A 131 -1.48 -14.00 0.99
CA PHE A 131 -0.36 -14.32 0.12
C PHE A 131 -0.38 -15.79 -0.28
N PHE A 132 -0.05 -16.03 -1.54
CA PHE A 132 -0.07 -17.34 -2.16
C PHE A 132 1.34 -17.72 -2.59
N SER A 133 1.72 -18.97 -2.36
CA SER A 133 2.97 -19.56 -2.83
C SER A 133 2.64 -20.82 -3.60
N LYS A 134 3.06 -20.87 -4.88
CA LYS A 134 2.76 -22.00 -5.79
C LYS A 134 1.27 -22.31 -5.86
N GLY A 135 0.45 -21.27 -5.96
CA GLY A 135 -1.02 -21.36 -6.00
C GLY A 135 -1.72 -21.70 -4.68
N VAL A 136 -0.98 -21.93 -3.58
CA VAL A 136 -1.56 -22.28 -2.27
C VAL A 136 -1.52 -21.07 -1.33
N HIS A 137 -2.61 -20.81 -0.62
CA HIS A 137 -2.66 -19.79 0.43
C HIS A 137 -1.64 -20.12 1.53
N ALA A 138 -0.62 -19.28 1.66
CA ALA A 138 0.51 -19.50 2.57
C ALA A 138 0.35 -18.70 3.85
N THR A 139 0.08 -17.39 3.73
CA THR A 139 0.00 -16.48 4.86
C THR A 139 -1.13 -15.46 4.71
N THR A 140 -1.63 -14.96 5.84
CA THR A 140 -2.53 -13.82 5.89
C THR A 140 -1.91 -12.71 6.73
N ALA A 141 -1.84 -11.50 6.18
CA ALA A 141 -1.39 -10.29 6.86
C ALA A 141 -2.57 -9.37 7.19
N ASN A 142 -2.59 -8.82 8.40
CA ASN A 142 -3.54 -7.81 8.84
C ASN A 142 -2.79 -6.61 9.43
N ALA A 143 -3.37 -5.43 9.33
CA ALA A 143 -2.84 -4.20 9.91
C ALA A 143 -3.94 -3.17 10.19
N ASP A 144 -3.61 -2.08 10.89
CA ASP A 144 -4.55 -0.96 11.09
C ASP A 144 -4.69 -0.12 9.82
N SER A 145 -3.60 0.06 9.08
CA SER A 145 -3.57 0.78 7.81
C SER A 145 -2.51 0.22 6.86
N GLY A 146 -2.59 0.64 5.60
CA GLY A 146 -1.54 0.35 4.64
C GLY A 146 -1.48 1.33 3.49
N VAL A 147 -0.45 1.15 2.68
CA VAL A 147 -0.17 1.92 1.47
C VAL A 147 0.13 0.94 0.37
N VAL A 148 -0.56 1.08 -0.76
CA VAL A 148 -0.23 0.38 -2.00
C VAL A 148 0.35 1.38 -2.97
N GLU A 149 1.59 1.16 -3.41
CA GLU A 149 2.25 2.01 -4.38
C GLU A 149 1.80 1.67 -5.80
N ALA A 150 1.42 2.68 -6.59
CA ALA A 150 1.13 2.48 -8.00
C ALA A 150 2.41 2.13 -8.78
N GLY A 151 2.31 1.21 -9.74
CA GLY A 151 3.43 0.79 -10.59
C GLY A 151 4.23 -0.38 -10.01
N SER A 152 4.85 -0.24 -8.83
CA SER A 152 5.57 -1.36 -8.21
C SER A 152 4.62 -2.39 -7.59
N ASN A 153 3.45 -1.92 -7.12
CA ASN A 153 2.52 -2.64 -6.25
C ASN A 153 3.22 -3.16 -4.97
N ASP A 154 4.24 -2.45 -4.52
CA ASP A 154 4.76 -2.66 -3.17
C ASP A 154 3.69 -2.24 -2.17
N VAL A 155 3.68 -2.92 -1.02
CA VAL A 155 2.70 -2.68 0.03
C VAL A 155 3.43 -2.36 1.31
N ARG A 156 3.09 -1.25 1.95
CA ARG A 156 3.49 -0.97 3.33
C ARG A 156 2.30 -1.17 4.24
N LEU A 157 2.49 -1.89 5.34
CA LEU A 157 1.53 -2.10 6.41
C LEU A 157 2.00 -1.39 7.66
N GLU A 158 1.10 -0.69 8.34
CA GLU A 158 1.39 0.11 9.53
C GLU A 158 0.32 -0.07 10.60
N GLY A 159 0.76 -0.19 11.84
CA GLY A 159 -0.07 -0.37 13.02
C GLY A 159 -0.50 -1.83 13.21
N SER A 160 -0.18 -2.38 14.38
CA SER A 160 -0.63 -3.70 14.84
C SER A 160 -0.49 -4.80 13.77
N VAL A 161 0.62 -4.82 13.03
CA VAL A 161 0.79 -5.71 11.88
C VAL A 161 0.96 -7.14 12.37
N VAL A 162 0.13 -8.05 11.85
CA VAL A 162 0.16 -9.48 12.19
C VAL A 162 0.16 -10.30 10.91
N ILE A 163 1.14 -11.21 10.78
CA ILE A 163 1.14 -12.24 9.75
C ILE A 163 0.96 -13.61 10.39
N VAL A 164 0.06 -14.41 9.84
CA VAL A 164 -0.15 -15.80 10.24
C VAL A 164 0.21 -16.71 9.07
N ALA A 165 1.19 -17.59 9.27
CA ALA A 165 1.55 -18.65 8.33
C ALA A 165 0.85 -19.96 8.70
N ILE A 166 0.11 -20.51 7.72
CA ILE A 166 -0.79 -21.64 7.94
C ILE A 166 0.00 -22.93 8.16
N LYS A 167 0.94 -23.21 7.27
CA LYS A 167 1.69 -24.47 7.28
C LYS A 167 2.72 -24.51 8.41
N GLU A 168 3.41 -23.40 8.64
CA GLU A 168 4.48 -23.26 9.62
C GLU A 168 3.93 -22.99 11.03
N LYS A 169 2.61 -22.81 11.17
CA LYS A 169 1.94 -22.41 12.43
C LYS A 169 2.65 -21.25 13.13
N THR A 170 3.12 -20.30 12.33
CA THR A 170 3.95 -19.20 12.77
C THR A 170 3.14 -17.92 12.78
N ARG A 171 3.24 -17.14 13.86
CA ARG A 171 2.65 -15.81 13.97
C ARG A 171 3.78 -14.79 14.10
N LEU A 172 3.81 -13.82 13.19
CA LEU A 172 4.73 -12.68 13.23
C LEU A 172 3.94 -11.42 13.60
N SER A 173 4.50 -10.60 14.49
CA SER A 173 3.93 -9.30 14.86
C SER A 173 4.99 -8.20 14.83
N THR A 174 4.62 -7.03 14.34
CA THR A 174 5.49 -5.84 14.21
C THR A 174 4.62 -4.57 14.09
N ASP A 175 5.23 -3.40 14.22
CA ASP A 175 4.52 -2.12 14.05
C ASP A 175 4.43 -1.69 12.59
N ARG A 176 5.48 -1.95 11.80
CA ARG A 176 5.52 -1.70 10.36
C ARG A 176 6.12 -2.88 9.60
N LEU A 177 5.62 -3.10 8.39
CA LEU A 177 6.12 -4.10 7.47
C LEU A 177 6.01 -3.63 6.02
N ASP A 178 7.09 -3.76 5.26
CA ASP A 178 7.12 -3.50 3.82
C ASP A 178 7.14 -4.84 3.07
N TYR A 179 6.25 -5.01 2.10
CA TYR A 179 6.26 -6.10 1.14
C TYR A 179 6.74 -5.57 -0.20
N SER A 180 7.86 -6.13 -0.68
CA SER A 180 8.31 -5.89 -2.05
C SER A 180 7.67 -6.87 -3.01
N SER A 181 6.93 -6.33 -3.96
CA SER A 181 6.30 -7.09 -5.02
C SER A 181 7.28 -7.61 -6.07
N LYS A 182 8.47 -7.00 -6.17
CA LYS A 182 9.54 -7.43 -7.08
C LYS A 182 10.31 -8.61 -6.52
N ASP A 183 10.61 -8.56 -5.22
CA ASP A 183 11.42 -9.58 -4.53
C ASP A 183 10.55 -10.67 -3.87
N GLU A 184 9.23 -10.46 -3.80
CA GLU A 184 8.25 -11.30 -3.08
C GLU A 184 8.64 -11.52 -1.62
N ARG A 185 9.11 -10.44 -0.97
CA ARG A 185 9.69 -10.49 0.36
C ARG A 185 9.15 -9.41 1.29
N PHE A 186 8.94 -9.82 2.53
CA PHE A 186 8.68 -8.95 3.67
C PHE A 186 9.99 -8.39 4.22
N ARG A 187 9.96 -7.12 4.62
CA ARG A 187 11.07 -6.43 5.24
C ARG A 187 10.55 -5.51 6.35
N THR A 188 11.30 -5.41 7.44
CA THR A 188 11.10 -4.37 8.45
C THR A 188 12.41 -4.10 9.18
N GLU A 189 12.55 -2.89 9.70
CA GLU A 189 13.62 -2.49 10.64
C GLU A 189 13.14 -2.49 12.09
N ASP A 190 11.85 -2.69 12.28
CA ASP A 190 11.20 -2.54 13.57
C ASP A 190 11.40 -3.81 14.41
N VAL A 191 10.93 -3.74 15.66
CA VAL A 191 10.92 -4.90 16.54
C VAL A 191 9.90 -5.90 16.04
N VAL A 192 10.33 -7.14 15.94
CA VAL A 192 9.48 -8.27 15.55
C VAL A 192 9.32 -9.24 16.71
N LEU A 193 8.13 -9.81 16.81
CA LEU A 193 7.86 -10.96 17.65
C LEU A 193 7.40 -12.11 16.77
N ILE A 194 8.07 -13.25 16.87
CA ILE A 194 7.72 -14.48 16.18
C ILE A 194 7.32 -15.53 17.21
N GLU A 195 6.13 -16.08 17.04
CA GLU A 195 5.56 -17.11 17.89
C GLU A 195 5.34 -18.37 17.07
N ARG A 196 5.91 -19.48 17.55
CA ARG A 196 5.76 -20.84 17.02
C ARG A 196 5.26 -21.75 18.15
N PRO A 197 4.79 -22.97 17.85
CA PRO A 197 4.29 -23.87 18.90
C PRO A 197 5.32 -24.15 20.02
N ASP A 198 6.60 -24.17 19.67
CA ASP A 198 7.72 -24.57 20.52
C ASP A 198 8.66 -23.42 20.91
N ALA A 199 8.52 -22.25 20.30
CA ALA A 199 9.48 -21.17 20.47
C ALA A 199 8.84 -19.78 20.38
N ARG A 200 9.47 -18.83 21.09
CA ARG A 200 9.18 -17.41 20.96
C ARG A 200 10.48 -16.65 20.71
N VAL A 201 10.55 -15.92 19.60
CA VAL A 201 11.73 -15.16 19.21
C VAL A 201 11.34 -13.68 19.18
N ARG A 202 12.12 -12.85 19.86
CA ARG A 202 12.04 -11.40 19.75
C ARG A 202 13.28 -10.93 19.00
N GLY A 203 13.11 -9.98 18.10
CA GLY A 203 14.25 -9.42 17.40
C GLY A 203 13.97 -8.07 16.79
N ARG A 204 14.91 -7.57 16.01
CA ARG A 204 14.83 -6.33 15.26
C ARG A 204 15.43 -6.54 13.88
N GLY A 205 14.79 -5.96 12.87
CA GLY A 205 15.27 -6.06 11.50
C GLY A 205 14.99 -7.45 10.93
N LEU A 206 13.94 -7.60 10.13
CA LEU A 206 13.53 -8.88 9.55
C LEU A 206 13.49 -8.81 8.03
N VAL A 207 13.90 -9.90 7.39
CA VAL A 207 13.64 -10.20 5.98
C VAL A 207 13.07 -11.61 5.90
N ALA A 208 11.93 -11.77 5.24
CA ALA A 208 11.31 -13.07 5.05
C ALA A 208 10.65 -13.22 3.70
N ASP A 209 10.46 -14.46 3.24
CA ASP A 209 9.61 -14.77 2.10
C ASP A 209 8.12 -14.69 2.47
N ALA A 210 7.24 -14.63 1.46
CA ALA A 210 5.80 -14.51 1.64
C ALA A 210 5.17 -15.66 2.44
N ALA A 211 5.83 -16.83 2.49
CA ALA A 211 5.40 -18.01 3.24
C ALA A 211 5.94 -18.05 4.69
N LEU A 212 6.81 -17.13 5.09
CA LEU A 212 7.56 -17.19 6.36
C LEU A 212 8.33 -18.51 6.56
N SER A 213 8.71 -19.17 5.46
CA SER A 213 9.52 -20.40 5.46
C SER A 213 11.01 -20.09 5.60
N ASP A 214 11.44 -18.95 5.06
CA ASP A 214 12.80 -18.42 5.17
C ASP A 214 12.75 -17.08 5.89
N ILE A 215 13.25 -17.03 7.12
CA ILE A 215 13.26 -15.83 7.96
C ILE A 215 14.69 -15.55 8.39
N THR A 216 15.16 -14.34 8.10
CA THR A 216 16.41 -13.79 8.62
C THR A 216 16.08 -12.63 9.54
N ILE A 217 16.63 -12.67 10.75
CA ILE A 217 16.55 -11.58 11.73
C ILE A 217 17.97 -11.04 11.95
N ARG A 218 18.15 -9.72 11.93
CA ARG A 218 19.46 -9.09 12.10
C ARG A 218 19.95 -9.16 13.54
N GLU A 219 19.07 -8.77 14.46
CA GLU A 219 19.35 -8.76 15.89
C GLU A 219 18.26 -9.57 16.59
N GLN A 220 18.62 -10.67 17.27
CA GLN A 220 17.63 -11.56 17.88
C GLN A 220 17.99 -11.95 19.31
N GLU A 221 16.94 -12.05 20.12
CA GLU A 221 16.93 -12.63 21.46
C GLU A 221 15.94 -13.81 21.45
N THR A 222 16.47 -15.02 21.63
CA THR A 222 15.64 -16.23 21.69
C THR A 222 15.19 -16.49 23.12
N LEU A 223 13.88 -16.59 23.33
CA LEU A 223 13.29 -16.99 24.61
C LEU A 223 12.76 -18.42 24.47
N LEU A 224 13.48 -19.37 25.05
CA LEU A 224 13.02 -20.76 25.16
C LEU A 224 11.90 -20.84 26.22
N ARG A 225 10.86 -21.62 25.93
CA ARG A 225 9.78 -21.92 26.88
C ARG A 225 10.09 -23.14 27.72
#